data_AF-A0A3R7NC13-F1
#
_entry.id   AF-A0A3R7NC13-F1
#
_cell.length_a   1.000
_cell.length_b   1.000
_cell.length_c   1.000
_cell.angle_alpha   90.00
_cell.angle_beta   90.00
_cell.angle_gamma   90.00
#
_symmetry.space_group_name_H-M   'P 1'
#
loop_
_entity.id
_entity.type
_entity.pdbx_description
1 polymer ?
#
loop_
_entity_poly.entity_id
_entity_poly.type
_entity_poly.pdbx_seq_one_letter_code
_entity_poly.pdbx_strand_id
1 'polypeptide(L)'
;MVLELLPVDGEASRTRQSEYVDMSLIHLGIKLRDMGIEFEETELATVPTRFAERLLSYLHAFEERESAIRDSMTEHQTQLKQENNRLETLQEATEKMRGEVAILSGKISSALGAYRSEEKLEAQRRRERQRDVCDIMRQNDKKELELRRETMERDRLSKILQKVQK
;
A
#
# COMPACT_ATOMS: atom_id res chain seq x y z
N MET A 1 -29.07 16.72 -98.43
CA MET A 1 -27.89 15.89 -98.09
C MET A 1 -28.15 15.28 -96.73
N VAL A 2 -28.29 13.96 -96.71
CA VAL A 2 -28.62 13.15 -95.54
C VAL A 2 -27.34 12.93 -94.73
N LEU A 3 -27.35 13.26 -93.44
CA LEU A 3 -26.28 12.90 -92.51
C LEU A 3 -26.40 11.39 -92.23
N GLU A 4 -25.46 10.61 -92.75
CA GLU A 4 -25.30 9.20 -92.39
C GLU A 4 -24.83 9.10 -90.94
N LEU A 5 -25.63 8.44 -90.11
CA LEU A 5 -25.23 7.99 -88.77
C LEU A 5 -24.14 6.93 -88.92
N LEU A 6 -22.94 7.23 -88.42
CA LEU A 6 -21.88 6.25 -88.24
C LEU A 6 -22.36 5.12 -87.31
N PRO A 7 -22.09 3.84 -87.65
CA PRO A 7 -22.45 2.73 -86.79
C PRO A 7 -21.63 2.81 -85.50
N VAL A 8 -22.32 2.85 -84.37
CA VAL A 8 -21.69 2.69 -83.05
C VAL A 8 -21.18 1.26 -82.97
N ASP A 9 -19.86 1.13 -83.04
CA ASP A 9 -19.14 -0.14 -83.02
C ASP A 9 -19.25 -0.77 -81.62
N GLY A 10 -20.28 -1.60 -81.43
CA GLY A 10 -20.58 -2.26 -80.15
C GLY A 10 -19.52 -3.27 -79.72
N GLU A 11 -18.64 -3.70 -80.62
CA GLU A 11 -17.56 -4.65 -80.34
C GLU A 11 -16.42 -3.99 -79.55
N ALA A 12 -16.08 -2.73 -79.84
CA ALA A 12 -15.07 -1.97 -79.11
C ALA A 12 -15.46 -1.68 -77.65
N SER A 13 -16.78 -1.57 -77.38
CA SER A 13 -17.30 -1.45 -76.01
C SER A 13 -17.31 -2.78 -75.25
N ARG A 14 -17.51 -3.91 -75.96
CA ARG A 14 -17.49 -5.26 -75.36
C ARG A 14 -16.08 -5.75 -75.04
N THR A 15 -15.08 -5.43 -75.86
CA THR A 15 -13.68 -5.81 -75.57
C THR A 15 -13.12 -5.05 -74.37
N ARG A 16 -13.48 -3.77 -74.19
CA ARG A 16 -13.04 -2.96 -73.04
C ARG A 16 -13.64 -3.38 -71.70
N GLN A 17 -14.80 -4.04 -71.70
CA GLN A 17 -15.40 -4.60 -70.47
C GLN A 17 -14.75 -5.93 -70.03
N SER A 18 -13.99 -6.58 -70.93
CA SER A 18 -13.25 -7.82 -70.63
C SER A 18 -11.94 -7.59 -69.84
N GLU A 19 -11.51 -6.34 -69.66
CA GLU A 19 -10.23 -5.98 -69.03
C GLU A 19 -10.38 -5.40 -67.62
N TYR A 20 -11.61 -5.33 -67.09
CA TYR A 20 -11.84 -4.84 -65.74
C TYR A 20 -11.45 -5.90 -64.71
N VAL A 21 -10.20 -5.84 -64.25
CA VAL A 21 -9.72 -6.62 -63.11
C VAL A 21 -10.42 -6.12 -61.85
N ASP A 22 -11.17 -7.01 -61.19
CA ASP A 22 -11.82 -6.69 -59.93
C ASP A 22 -10.77 -6.66 -58.80
N MET A 23 -10.36 -5.44 -58.45
CA MET A 23 -9.40 -5.21 -57.37
C MET A 23 -9.92 -5.69 -56.01
N SER A 24 -11.23 -5.74 -55.78
CA SER A 24 -11.81 -6.22 -54.53
C SER A 24 -11.60 -7.71 -54.36
N LEU A 25 -11.67 -8.49 -55.44
CA LEU A 25 -11.34 -9.93 -55.40
C LEU A 25 -9.84 -10.15 -55.15
N ILE A 26 -8.97 -9.37 -55.79
CA ILE A 26 -7.52 -9.45 -55.55
C ILE A 26 -7.19 -9.14 -54.09
N HIS A 27 -7.71 -8.04 -53.55
CA HIS A 27 -7.46 -7.64 -52.16
C HIS A 27 -8.01 -8.68 -51.17
N LEU A 28 -9.19 -9.25 -51.45
CA LEU A 28 -9.74 -10.33 -50.62
C LEU A 28 -8.84 -11.56 -50.66
N GLY A 29 -8.35 -11.97 -51.82
CA GLY A 29 -7.44 -13.11 -51.96
C GLY A 29 -6.11 -12.90 -51.23
N ILE A 30 -5.57 -11.68 -51.25
CA ILE A 30 -4.37 -11.33 -50.47
C ILE A 30 -4.68 -11.47 -48.97
N LYS A 31 -5.76 -10.84 -48.49
CA LYS A 31 -6.15 -10.89 -47.07
C LYS A 31 -6.43 -12.29 -46.55
N LEU A 32 -7.11 -13.12 -47.32
CA LEU A 32 -7.38 -14.52 -46.95
C LEU A 32 -6.08 -15.33 -46.84
N ARG A 33 -5.13 -15.13 -47.77
CA ARG A 33 -3.80 -15.76 -47.69
C ARG A 33 -2.98 -15.26 -46.50
N ASP A 34 -3.01 -13.97 -46.20
CA ASP A 34 -2.34 -13.40 -45.02
C ASP A 34 -2.91 -13.98 -43.71
N MET A 35 -4.20 -14.33 -43.71
CA MET A 35 -4.87 -15.04 -42.61
C MET A 35 -4.64 -16.56 -42.62
N GLY A 36 -3.88 -17.09 -43.60
CA GLY A 36 -3.58 -18.52 -43.73
C GLY A 36 -4.77 -19.37 -44.21
N ILE A 37 -5.75 -18.77 -44.86
CA ILE A 37 -6.91 -19.46 -45.43
C ILE A 37 -6.55 -19.95 -46.82
N GLU A 38 -6.57 -21.27 -47.00
CA GLU A 38 -6.37 -21.91 -48.30
C GLU A 38 -7.65 -21.81 -49.14
N PHE A 39 -7.50 -21.43 -50.42
CA PHE A 39 -8.57 -21.38 -51.41
C PHE A 39 -7.99 -21.57 -52.82
N GLU A 40 -8.79 -22.09 -53.75
CA GLU A 40 -8.42 -22.13 -55.16
C GLU A 40 -8.76 -20.79 -55.84
N GLU A 41 -7.92 -20.32 -56.77
CA GLU A 41 -8.15 -19.04 -57.47
C GLU A 41 -9.48 -19.02 -58.24
N THR A 42 -9.96 -20.19 -58.65
CA THR A 42 -11.27 -20.42 -59.27
C THR A 42 -12.41 -20.15 -58.31
N GLU A 43 -12.29 -20.51 -57.03
CA GLU A 43 -13.31 -20.25 -56.00
C GLU A 43 -13.46 -18.74 -55.78
N LEU A 44 -12.33 -18.03 -55.68
CA LEU A 44 -12.31 -16.58 -55.51
C LEU A 44 -12.89 -15.85 -56.73
N ALA A 45 -12.61 -16.32 -57.94
CA ALA A 45 -13.14 -15.72 -59.18
C ALA A 45 -14.67 -15.83 -59.32
N THR A 46 -15.31 -16.77 -58.61
CA THR A 46 -16.78 -16.92 -58.62
C THR A 46 -17.51 -16.05 -57.60
N VAL A 47 -16.77 -15.37 -56.71
CA VAL A 47 -17.35 -14.52 -55.67
C VAL A 47 -17.91 -13.23 -56.29
N PRO A 48 -19.17 -12.87 -56.02
CA PRO A 48 -19.71 -11.59 -56.47
C PRO A 48 -18.93 -10.42 -55.86
N THR A 49 -18.52 -9.44 -56.67
CA THR A 49 -17.76 -8.25 -56.26
C THR A 49 -18.31 -7.57 -55.00
N ARG A 50 -19.63 -7.33 -54.94
CA ARG A 50 -20.28 -6.71 -53.78
C ARG A 50 -20.16 -7.53 -52.49
N PHE A 51 -20.11 -8.86 -52.62
CA PHE A 51 -19.89 -9.74 -51.49
C PHE A 51 -18.44 -9.67 -51.02
N ALA A 52 -17.48 -9.65 -51.96
CA ALA A 52 -16.06 -9.49 -51.66
C ALA A 52 -15.74 -8.15 -50.97
N GLU A 53 -16.31 -7.05 -51.45
CA GLU A 53 -16.20 -5.72 -50.82
C GLU A 53 -16.74 -5.72 -49.39
N ARG A 54 -17.91 -6.34 -49.18
CA ARG A 54 -18.51 -6.41 -47.85
C ARG A 54 -17.70 -7.29 -46.90
N LEU A 55 -17.15 -8.40 -47.40
CA LEU A 55 -16.28 -9.28 -46.62
C LEU A 55 -14.98 -8.56 -46.23
N LEU A 56 -14.34 -7.85 -47.17
CA LEU A 56 -13.19 -7.00 -46.89
C LEU A 56 -13.47 -5.93 -45.83
N SER A 57 -14.62 -5.26 -45.91
CA SER A 57 -15.02 -4.28 -44.90
C SER A 57 -15.17 -4.90 -43.52
N TYR A 58 -15.74 -6.11 -43.42
CA TYR A 58 -15.81 -6.82 -42.14
C TYR A 58 -14.43 -7.21 -41.63
N LEU A 59 -13.55 -7.74 -42.49
CA LEU A 59 -12.19 -8.12 -42.09
C LEU A 59 -11.42 -6.92 -41.54
N HIS A 60 -11.51 -5.75 -42.20
CA HIS A 60 -10.90 -4.53 -41.68
C HIS A 60 -11.50 -4.09 -40.34
N ALA A 61 -12.82 -4.11 -40.18
CA ALA A 61 -13.46 -3.78 -38.91
C ALA A 61 -13.04 -4.75 -37.78
N PHE A 62 -12.83 -6.02 -38.09
CA PHE A 62 -12.31 -7.00 -37.13
C PHE A 62 -10.85 -6.75 -36.79
N GLU A 63 -9.99 -6.45 -37.77
CA GLU A 63 -8.58 -6.11 -37.55
C GLU A 63 -8.43 -4.88 -36.65
N GLU A 64 -9.20 -3.81 -36.92
CA GLU A 64 -9.22 -2.59 -36.09
C GLU A 64 -9.67 -2.89 -34.66
N ARG A 65 -10.75 -3.67 -34.52
CA ARG A 65 -11.26 -4.05 -33.21
C ARG A 65 -10.27 -4.94 -32.45
N GLU A 66 -9.63 -5.88 -33.13
CA GLU A 66 -8.62 -6.74 -32.53
C GLU A 66 -7.40 -5.93 -32.08
N SER A 67 -6.93 -4.99 -32.91
CA SER A 67 -5.86 -4.06 -32.53
C SER A 67 -6.23 -3.28 -31.27
N ALA A 68 -7.43 -2.69 -31.23
CA ALA A 68 -7.89 -1.93 -30.07
C ALA A 68 -8.02 -2.79 -28.80
N ILE A 69 -8.41 -4.06 -28.94
CA ILE A 69 -8.46 -5.00 -27.82
C ILE A 69 -7.04 -5.34 -27.34
N ARG A 70 -6.10 -5.60 -28.26
CA ARG A 70 -4.70 -5.86 -27.90
C ARG A 70 -4.09 -4.66 -27.19
N ASP A 71 -4.29 -3.46 -27.72
CA ASP A 71 -3.79 -2.22 -27.11
C ASP A 71 -4.35 -2.06 -25.69
N SER A 72 -5.67 -2.16 -25.51
CA SER A 72 -6.28 -2.07 -24.17
C SER A 72 -5.81 -3.19 -23.22
N MET A 73 -5.59 -4.40 -23.72
CA MET A 73 -5.02 -5.50 -22.93
C MET A 73 -3.60 -5.17 -22.47
N THR A 74 -2.75 -4.60 -23.33
CA THR A 74 -1.40 -4.18 -22.94
C THR A 74 -1.45 -3.06 -21.90
N GLU A 75 -2.33 -2.07 -22.07
CA GLU A 75 -2.53 -0.99 -21.10
C GLU A 75 -2.93 -1.55 -19.74
N HIS A 76 -3.94 -2.42 -19.68
CA HIS A 76 -4.37 -3.05 -18.43
C HIS A 76 -3.28 -3.92 -17.80
N GLN A 77 -2.47 -4.62 -18.58
CA GLN A 77 -1.31 -5.35 -18.05
C GLN A 77 -0.26 -4.42 -17.45
N THR A 78 0.01 -3.28 -18.08
CA THR A 78 0.96 -2.31 -17.52
C THR A 78 0.42 -1.67 -16.24
N GLN A 79 -0.86 -1.32 -16.19
CA GLN A 79 -1.52 -0.81 -14.99
C GLN A 79 -1.49 -1.83 -13.85
N LEU A 80 -1.79 -3.10 -14.14
CA LEU A 80 -1.73 -4.18 -13.15
C LEU A 80 -0.33 -4.34 -12.56
N LYS A 81 0.71 -4.29 -13.41
CA LYS A 81 2.11 -4.35 -12.94
C LYS A 81 2.46 -3.15 -12.04
N GLN A 82 2.02 -1.95 -12.39
CA GLN A 82 2.24 -0.75 -11.58
C GLN A 82 1.54 -0.85 -10.22
N GLU A 83 0.28 -1.27 -10.20
CA GLU A 83 -0.48 -1.43 -8.96
C GLU A 83 0.08 -2.56 -8.08
N ASN A 84 0.56 -3.66 -8.65
CA ASN A 84 1.24 -4.70 -7.89
C ASN A 84 2.53 -4.18 -7.23
N ASN A 85 3.37 -3.46 -7.96
CA ASN A 85 4.57 -2.84 -7.39
C ASN A 85 4.21 -1.86 -6.27
N ARG A 86 3.13 -1.09 -6.44
CA ARG A 86 2.63 -0.17 -5.42
C ARG A 86 2.12 -0.91 -4.19
N LEU A 87 1.43 -2.04 -4.36
CA LEU A 87 0.99 -2.89 -3.25
C LEU A 87 2.18 -3.50 -2.50
N GLU A 88 3.19 -4.01 -3.20
CA GLU A 88 4.40 -4.57 -2.58
C GLU A 88 5.13 -3.51 -1.73
N THR A 89 5.36 -2.31 -2.27
CA THR A 89 5.98 -1.22 -1.50
C THR A 89 5.18 -0.81 -0.27
N LEU A 90 3.84 -0.80 -0.36
CA LEU A 90 2.97 -0.52 0.79
C LEU A 90 3.00 -1.63 1.84
N GLN A 91 3.09 -2.89 1.40
CA GLN A 91 3.25 -4.04 2.30
C GLN A 91 4.57 -3.96 3.06
N GLU A 92 5.70 -3.72 2.37
CA GLU A 92 7.00 -3.54 3.00
C GLU A 92 7.01 -2.39 4.02
N ALA A 93 6.38 -1.26 3.68
CA ALA A 93 6.28 -0.12 4.58
C ALA A 93 5.44 -0.47 5.84
N THR A 94 4.36 -1.22 5.65
CA THR A 94 3.50 -1.69 6.75
C THR A 94 4.24 -2.66 7.66
N GLU A 95 5.02 -3.59 7.10
CA GLU A 95 5.82 -4.54 7.88
C GLU A 95 6.92 -3.83 8.69
N LYS A 96 7.63 -2.87 8.09
CA LYS A 96 8.61 -2.04 8.80
C LYS A 96 7.98 -1.31 9.98
N MET A 97 6.86 -0.64 9.75
CA MET A 97 6.15 0.08 10.80
C MET A 97 5.62 -0.84 11.90
N ARG A 98 5.17 -2.06 11.56
CA ARG A 98 4.78 -3.09 12.54
C ARG A 98 5.95 -3.49 13.44
N GLY A 99 7.15 -3.64 12.86
CA GLY A 99 8.38 -3.89 13.61
C GLY A 99 8.73 -2.76 14.58
N GLU A 100 8.65 -1.51 14.12
CA GLU A 100 8.89 -0.33 14.95
C GLU A 100 7.91 -0.23 16.13
N VAL A 101 6.61 -0.47 15.86
CA VAL A 101 5.57 -0.50 16.90
C VAL A 101 5.86 -1.58 17.94
N ALA A 102 6.30 -2.78 17.52
CA ALA A 102 6.66 -3.85 18.46
C ALA A 102 7.85 -3.44 19.35
N ILE A 103 8.88 -2.81 18.78
CA ILE A 103 10.04 -2.31 19.52
C ILE A 103 9.62 -1.24 20.52
N LEU A 104 8.82 -0.24 20.09
CA LEU A 104 8.34 0.83 20.95
C LEU A 104 7.46 0.30 22.08
N SER A 105 6.54 -0.62 21.76
CA SER A 105 5.70 -1.28 22.75
C SER A 105 6.53 -2.01 23.80
N GLY A 106 7.54 -2.79 23.39
CA GLY A 106 8.47 -3.45 24.30
C GLY A 106 9.23 -2.48 25.21
N LYS A 107 9.72 -1.35 24.66
CA LYS A 107 10.39 -0.29 25.43
C LYS A 107 9.46 0.33 26.47
N ILE A 108 8.22 0.65 26.09
CA ILE A 108 7.22 1.24 26.99
C ILE A 108 6.90 0.25 28.12
N SER A 109 6.65 -1.02 27.80
CA SER A 109 6.37 -2.05 28.81
C SER A 109 7.54 -2.22 29.78
N SER A 110 8.78 -2.22 29.28
CA SER A 110 9.98 -2.28 30.12
C SER A 110 10.09 -1.05 31.03
N ALA A 111 9.88 0.15 30.50
CA ALA A 111 9.92 1.39 31.28
C ALA A 111 8.85 1.43 32.37
N LEU A 112 7.63 0.99 32.08
CA LEU A 112 6.56 0.87 33.07
C LEU A 112 6.89 -0.17 34.15
N GLY A 113 7.54 -1.27 33.78
CA GLY A 113 8.03 -2.26 34.72
C GLY A 113 9.05 -1.68 35.70
N ALA A 114 10.03 -0.94 35.19
CA ALA A 114 11.06 -0.26 35.98
C ALA A 114 10.47 0.83 36.89
N TYR A 115 9.53 1.64 36.38
CA TYR A 115 8.85 2.65 37.19
C TYR A 115 8.10 2.02 38.38
N ARG A 116 7.37 0.92 38.14
CA ARG A 116 6.64 0.22 39.21
C ARG A 116 7.56 -0.43 40.24
N SER A 117 8.73 -0.94 39.83
CA SER A 117 9.69 -1.50 40.78
C SER A 117 10.33 -0.41 41.63
N GLU A 118 10.68 0.73 41.03
CA GLU A 118 11.20 1.90 41.74
C GLU A 118 10.16 2.48 42.72
N GLU A 119 8.90 2.58 42.33
CA GLU A 119 7.82 3.04 43.20
C GLU A 119 7.67 2.14 44.45
N LYS A 120 7.78 0.82 44.28
CA LYS A 120 7.76 -0.12 45.43
C LYS A 120 8.96 0.07 46.35
N LEU A 121 10.15 0.24 45.78
CA LEU A 121 11.37 0.49 46.55
C LEU A 121 11.26 1.81 47.33
N GLU A 122 10.76 2.87 46.70
CA GLU A 122 10.59 4.16 47.36
C GLU A 122 9.53 4.10 48.46
N ALA A 123 8.44 3.37 48.26
CA ALA A 123 7.45 3.11 49.30
C ALA A 123 8.06 2.35 50.50
N GLN A 124 8.94 1.37 50.26
CA GLN A 124 9.65 0.66 51.32
C GLN A 124 10.60 1.61 52.08
N ARG A 125 11.42 2.38 51.37
CA ARG A 125 12.32 3.38 51.99
C ARG A 125 11.56 4.40 52.82
N ARG A 126 10.38 4.85 52.38
CA ARG A 126 9.51 5.76 53.17
C ARG A 126 9.09 5.11 54.49
N ARG A 127 8.70 3.84 54.48
CA ARG A 127 8.33 3.10 55.71
C ARG A 127 9.53 2.95 56.65
N GLU A 128 10.71 2.66 56.13
CA GLU A 128 11.95 2.57 56.91
C GLU A 128 12.28 3.91 57.56
N ARG A 129 12.33 5.00 56.78
CA ARG A 129 12.53 6.36 57.31
C ARG A 129 11.51 6.73 58.39
N GLN A 130 10.25 6.33 58.22
CA GLN A 130 9.21 6.60 59.21
C GLN A 130 9.45 5.83 60.52
N ARG A 131 9.94 4.59 60.45
CA ARG A 131 10.34 3.83 61.65
C ARG A 131 11.52 4.50 62.36
N ASP A 132 12.54 4.90 61.60
CA ASP A 132 13.71 5.58 62.16
C ASP A 132 13.31 6.87 62.89
N VAL A 133 12.41 7.67 62.30
CA VAL A 133 11.87 8.87 62.93
C VAL A 133 11.14 8.52 64.23
N CYS A 134 10.28 7.49 64.24
CA CYS A 134 9.59 7.07 65.45
C CYS A 134 10.55 6.61 66.55
N ASP A 135 11.62 5.89 66.20
CA ASP A 135 12.61 5.42 67.16
C ASP A 135 13.45 6.57 67.73
N ILE A 136 13.82 7.56 66.91
CA ILE A 136 14.47 8.80 67.36
C ILE A 136 13.54 9.56 68.31
N MET A 137 12.25 9.69 67.99
CA MET A 137 11.29 10.36 68.88
C MET A 137 11.21 9.67 70.25
N ARG A 138 11.13 8.33 70.28
CA ARG A 138 11.13 7.57 71.55
C ARG A 138 12.41 7.77 72.35
N GLN A 139 13.56 7.84 71.69
CA GLN A 139 14.84 8.11 72.36
C GLN A 139 14.88 9.52 72.95
N ASN A 140 14.37 10.52 72.22
CA ASN A 140 14.24 11.88 72.71
C ASN A 140 13.32 11.96 73.92
N ASP A 141 12.14 11.35 73.86
CA ASP A 141 11.18 11.32 74.99
C ASP A 141 11.81 10.70 76.25
N LYS A 142 12.55 9.60 76.07
CA LYS A 142 13.28 8.95 77.17
C LYS A 142 14.34 9.89 77.76
N LYS A 143 15.13 10.55 76.90
CA LYS A 143 16.17 11.49 77.33
C LYS A 143 15.60 12.73 78.02
N GLU A 144 14.45 13.21 77.57
CA GLU A 144 13.76 14.33 78.21
C GLU A 144 13.26 13.95 79.61
N LEU A 145 12.74 12.74 79.80
CA LEU A 145 12.36 12.22 81.11
C LEU A 145 13.57 12.04 82.05
N GLU A 146 14.69 11.52 81.55
CA GLU A 146 15.95 11.43 82.29
C GLU A 146 16.42 12.83 82.73
N LEU A 147 16.44 13.79 81.81
CA LEU A 147 16.84 15.18 82.10
C LEU A 147 15.94 15.82 83.17
N ARG A 148 14.63 15.62 83.10
CA ARG A 148 13.69 16.13 84.13
C ARG A 148 13.99 15.55 85.51
N ARG A 149 14.30 14.25 85.60
CA ARG A 149 14.68 13.59 86.88
C ARG A 149 15.98 14.16 87.45
N GLU A 150 17.00 14.28 86.62
CA GLU A 150 18.30 14.86 87.02
C GLU A 150 18.16 16.31 87.47
N THR A 151 17.33 17.09 86.78
CA THR A 151 17.07 18.50 87.16
C THR A 151 16.42 18.59 88.54
N MET A 152 15.42 17.75 88.82
CA MET A 152 14.77 17.71 90.15
C MET A 152 15.74 17.30 91.27
N GLU A 153 16.58 16.30 91.02
CA GLU A 153 17.56 15.84 92.02
C GLU A 153 18.65 16.90 92.24
N ARG A 154 19.12 17.56 91.19
CA ARG A 154 20.04 18.71 91.28
C ARG A 154 19.44 19.81 92.15
N ASP A 155 18.18 20.18 91.92
CA ASP A 155 17.50 21.22 92.69
C ASP A 155 17.30 20.82 94.16
N ARG A 156 17.01 19.54 94.42
CA ARG A 156 16.94 18.98 95.78
C ARG A 156 18.29 19.07 96.49
N LEU A 157 19.36 18.60 95.85
CA LEU A 157 20.72 18.65 96.40
C LEU A 157 21.17 20.09 96.64
N SER A 158 20.87 21.00 95.72
CA SER A 158 21.17 22.43 95.88
C SER A 158 20.47 23.04 97.09
N LYS A 159 19.20 22.69 97.35
CA LYS A 159 18.47 23.13 98.55
C LYS A 159 19.08 22.59 99.85
N ILE A 160 19.59 21.35 99.85
CA ILE A 160 20.27 20.76 101.00
C ILE A 160 21.59 21.50 101.26
N LEU A 161 22.40 21.71 100.22
CA LEU A 161 23.68 22.41 100.33
C LEU A 161 23.53 23.82 100.89
N GLN A 162 22.52 24.58 100.42
CA GLN A 162 22.20 25.90 100.96
C GLN A 162 21.80 25.89 102.45
N LYS A 163 21.22 24.79 102.94
CA LYS A 163 20.89 24.64 104.37
C LYS A 163 22.11 24.30 105.22
N VAL A 164 23.08 23.57 104.67
CA VAL A 164 24.32 23.20 105.37
C VAL A 164 25.32 24.36 105.43
N GLN A 165 25.27 25.29 104.48
CA GLN A 165 26.12 26.49 104.44
C GLN A 165 25.59 27.67 105.26
N LYS A 166 24.41 27.54 105.89
CA LYS A 166 23.86 28.50 106.86
C LYS A 166 24.13 28.02 108.28
#